data_AF-A0A2T5C1H8-F1
#
_entry.id   AF-A0A2T5C1H8-F1
#
_cell.length_a   1.000
_cell.length_b   1.000
_cell.length_c   1.000
_cell.angle_alpha   90.00
_cell.angle_beta   90.00
_cell.angle_gamma   90.00
#
_symmetry.space_group_name_H-M   'P 1'
#
loop_
_entity.id
_entity.type
_entity.pdbx_description
1 polymer ?
#
loop_
_entity_poly.entity_id
_entity_poly.type
_entity_poly.pdbx_seq_one_letter_code
_entity_poly.pdbx_strand_id
1 'polypeptide(L)'
;MSPREILEQYKHGKISLTEALEQLPTHGIEEMGFATIDTDREMRTGLPEVIYASGKTPEQVAQIADRMYQKGIDVLATRATPEMFDAVRAYIPEAVYNPMARTIIHRTGSAVNPKGYLAVVAAGTSDMPVAEEAVETARFLGNRVEAVYDVGVAGIHRLFNKLEIIRKARVVIVVAGMEGALASVIGGLVDKPVIAVPTSVGYGANFEGLSALLGMLTSCASGVSVVNINNGFGAACQASLINRL
;
A
#
# COMPACT_ATOMS: atom_id res chain seq x y z
N MET A 1 -19.89 -23.48 7.94
CA MET A 1 -21.04 -23.41 7.01
C MET A 1 -21.04 -22.04 6.37
N SER A 2 -21.38 -21.95 5.08
CA SER A 2 -21.53 -20.64 4.43
C SER A 2 -22.77 -19.91 4.98
N PRO A 3 -22.82 -18.57 4.93
CA PRO A 3 -24.02 -17.81 5.32
C PRO A 3 -25.28 -18.28 4.59
N ARG A 4 -25.12 -18.70 3.33
CA ARG A 4 -26.20 -19.26 2.52
C ARG A 4 -26.73 -20.58 3.09
N GLU A 5 -25.85 -21.48 3.53
CA GLU A 5 -26.25 -22.74 4.15
C GLU A 5 -26.99 -22.52 5.47
N ILE A 6 -26.52 -21.57 6.29
CA ILE A 6 -27.15 -21.21 7.57
C ILE A 6 -28.54 -20.62 7.34
N LEU A 7 -28.67 -19.69 6.38
CA LEU A 7 -29.95 -19.09 6.02
C LEU A 7 -30.92 -20.10 5.39
N GLU A 8 -30.43 -21.05 4.59
CA GLU A 8 -31.26 -22.14 4.07
C GLU A 8 -31.72 -23.08 5.21
N GLN A 9 -30.87 -23.39 6.19
CA GLN A 9 -31.28 -24.19 7.34
C GLN A 9 -32.33 -23.48 8.21
N TYR A 10 -32.17 -22.18 8.43
CA TYR A 10 -33.18 -21.36 9.11
C TYR A 10 -34.49 -21.32 8.34
N LYS A 11 -34.45 -21.08 7.02
CA LYS A 11 -35.63 -21.06 6.14
C LYS A 11 -36.40 -22.39 6.17
N HIS A 12 -35.69 -23.51 6.28
CA HIS A 12 -36.28 -24.84 6.37
C HIS A 12 -36.64 -25.25 7.82
N GLY A 13 -36.51 -24.36 8.80
CA GLY A 13 -36.86 -24.61 10.20
C GLY A 13 -35.95 -25.60 10.92
N LYS A 14 -34.74 -25.86 10.40
CA LYS A 14 -33.76 -26.78 11.00
C LYS A 14 -33.00 -26.17 12.16
N ILE A 15 -32.89 -24.84 12.17
CA ILE A 15 -32.30 -24.04 13.24
C ILE A 15 -33.22 -22.86 13.54
N SER A 16 -33.24 -22.41 14.78
CA SER A 16 -33.94 -21.21 15.24
C SER A 16 -33.24 -19.93 14.73
N LEU A 17 -33.94 -18.80 14.81
CA LEU A 17 -33.35 -17.49 14.48
C LEU A 17 -32.11 -17.19 15.34
N THR A 18 -32.16 -17.55 16.63
CA THR A 18 -31.04 -17.38 17.56
C THR A 18 -29.85 -18.22 17.16
N GLU A 19 -30.04 -19.51 16.88
CA GLU A 19 -28.97 -20.40 16.41
C GLU A 19 -28.40 -19.95 15.05
N ALA A 20 -29.25 -19.44 14.16
CA ALA A 20 -28.80 -18.87 12.89
C ALA A 20 -27.95 -17.61 13.09
N LEU A 21 -28.33 -16.72 14.01
CA LEU A 21 -27.57 -15.51 14.34
C LEU A 21 -26.25 -15.80 15.05
N GLU A 22 -26.20 -16.83 15.90
CA GLU A 22 -24.96 -17.28 16.56
C GLU A 22 -24.00 -17.99 15.59
N GLN A 23 -24.54 -18.70 14.58
CA GLN A 23 -23.74 -19.41 13.58
C GLN A 23 -23.36 -18.52 12.40
N LEU A 24 -24.08 -17.42 12.18
CA LEU A 24 -23.70 -16.40 11.21
C LEU A 24 -22.33 -15.85 11.65
N PRO A 25 -21.30 -15.91 10.78
CA PRO A 25 -19.99 -15.39 11.13
C PRO A 25 -20.13 -13.95 11.62
N THR A 26 -19.47 -13.63 12.74
CA THR A 26 -19.32 -12.24 13.19
C THR A 26 -18.66 -11.45 12.07
N HIS A 27 -19.46 -10.58 11.45
CA HIS A 27 -19.12 -9.92 10.19
C HIS A 27 -17.86 -9.08 10.31
N GLY A 28 -16.85 -9.43 9.51
CA GLY A 28 -15.74 -8.57 9.15
C GLY A 28 -14.77 -8.15 10.25
N ILE A 29 -14.91 -8.64 11.48
CA ILE A 29 -14.09 -8.20 12.61
C ILE A 29 -13.63 -9.39 13.44
N GLU A 30 -12.34 -9.45 13.71
CA GLU A 30 -11.75 -10.40 14.64
C GLU A 30 -10.94 -9.70 15.73
N GLU A 31 -11.35 -9.89 16.98
CA GLU A 31 -10.70 -9.29 18.14
C GLU A 31 -9.61 -10.20 18.72
N MET A 32 -8.45 -9.61 19.01
CA MET A 32 -7.28 -10.29 19.62
C MET A 32 -6.91 -9.70 20.99
N GLY A 33 -7.72 -8.77 21.51
CA GLY A 33 -7.45 -8.04 22.75
C GLY A 33 -6.48 -6.86 22.60
N PHE A 34 -5.41 -7.01 21.81
CA PHE A 34 -4.45 -5.93 21.52
C PHE A 34 -4.58 -5.36 20.09
N ALA A 35 -5.35 -6.03 19.24
CA ALA A 35 -5.64 -5.63 17.87
C ALA A 35 -7.00 -6.18 17.43
N THR A 36 -7.58 -5.55 16.40
CA THR A 36 -8.85 -5.94 15.81
C THR A 36 -8.65 -5.99 14.29
N ILE A 37 -8.73 -7.18 13.71
CA ILE A 37 -8.49 -7.42 12.28
C ILE A 37 -9.80 -7.26 11.51
N ASP A 38 -9.78 -6.50 10.44
CA ASP A 38 -10.92 -6.35 9.52
C ASP A 38 -10.88 -7.41 8.42
N THR A 39 -11.57 -8.53 8.62
CA THR A 39 -11.51 -9.66 7.69
C THR A 39 -12.30 -9.42 6.39
N ASP A 40 -13.20 -8.42 6.37
CA ASP A 40 -14.06 -8.14 5.22
C ASP A 40 -13.62 -6.86 4.46
N ARG A 41 -12.47 -6.28 4.84
CA ARG A 41 -12.01 -5.00 4.29
C ARG A 41 -11.90 -5.01 2.77
N GLU A 42 -11.42 -6.12 2.19
CA GLU A 42 -11.28 -6.24 0.73
C GLU A 42 -12.62 -6.22 0.04
N MET A 43 -13.60 -6.95 0.57
CA MET A 43 -14.96 -6.96 0.03
C MET A 43 -15.59 -5.56 0.10
N ARG A 44 -15.38 -4.84 1.20
CA ARG A 44 -16.00 -3.54 1.44
C ARG A 44 -15.32 -2.38 0.69
N THR A 45 -14.00 -2.42 0.58
CA THR A 45 -13.19 -1.26 0.11
C THR A 45 -12.41 -1.54 -1.17
N GLY A 46 -12.38 -2.79 -1.63
CA GLY A 46 -11.53 -3.25 -2.73
C GLY A 46 -10.05 -3.42 -2.35
N LEU A 47 -9.68 -3.17 -1.09
CA LEU A 47 -8.31 -3.32 -0.59
C LEU A 47 -8.28 -4.24 0.64
N PRO A 48 -7.36 -5.21 0.71
CA PRO A 48 -7.25 -6.10 1.87
C PRO A 48 -6.78 -5.38 3.12
N GLU A 49 -6.94 -6.05 4.26
CA GLU A 49 -6.37 -5.59 5.52
C GLU A 49 -4.84 -5.68 5.51
N VAL A 50 -4.17 -4.72 6.15
CA VAL A 50 -2.72 -4.55 6.11
C VAL A 50 -2.20 -4.15 7.48
N ILE A 51 -1.06 -4.72 7.87
CA ILE A 51 -0.43 -4.48 9.17
C ILE A 51 0.45 -3.23 9.08
N TYR A 52 0.07 -2.15 9.75
CA TYR A 52 1.00 -1.04 10.02
C TYR A 52 1.93 -1.43 11.19
N ALA A 53 3.16 -1.86 10.90
CA ALA A 53 4.03 -2.48 11.91
C ALA A 53 4.73 -1.46 12.84
N SER A 54 4.91 -0.23 12.37
CA SER A 54 5.58 0.82 13.16
C SER A 54 4.88 1.06 14.50
N GLY A 55 5.65 0.98 15.59
CA GLY A 55 5.16 1.15 16.96
C GLY A 55 4.58 -0.12 17.61
N LYS A 56 4.53 -1.24 16.89
CA LYS A 56 4.15 -2.57 17.44
C LYS A 56 5.39 -3.35 17.87
N THR A 57 5.21 -4.35 18.73
CA THR A 57 6.29 -5.32 19.04
C THR A 57 6.38 -6.42 17.97
N PRO A 58 7.53 -7.11 17.82
CA PRO A 58 7.66 -8.27 16.95
C PRO A 58 6.57 -9.33 17.16
N GLU A 59 6.22 -9.61 18.43
CA GLU A 59 5.20 -10.59 18.80
C GLU A 59 3.81 -10.16 18.34
N GLN A 60 3.46 -8.89 18.50
CA GLN A 60 2.18 -8.36 18.04
C GLN A 60 2.06 -8.47 16.51
N VAL A 61 3.11 -8.13 15.77
CA VAL A 61 3.12 -8.22 14.30
C VAL A 61 2.99 -9.68 13.86
N ALA A 62 3.75 -10.59 14.49
CA ALA A 62 3.70 -12.02 14.19
C ALA A 62 2.32 -12.63 14.47
N GLN A 63 1.69 -12.29 15.59
CA GLN A 63 0.37 -12.78 15.95
C GLN A 63 -0.71 -12.27 14.98
N ILE A 64 -0.68 -10.99 14.60
CA ILE A 64 -1.62 -10.44 13.60
C ILE A 64 -1.42 -11.13 12.25
N ALA A 65 -0.17 -11.29 11.82
CA ALA A 65 0.17 -11.93 10.55
C ALA A 65 -0.29 -13.39 10.52
N ASP A 66 0.03 -14.18 11.56
CA ASP A 66 -0.43 -15.56 11.70
C ASP A 66 -1.95 -15.62 11.64
N ARG A 67 -2.66 -14.72 12.35
CA ARG A 67 -4.11 -14.75 12.35
C ARG A 67 -4.71 -14.47 10.97
N MET A 68 -4.19 -13.47 10.26
CA MET A 68 -4.57 -13.19 8.88
C MET A 68 -4.31 -14.41 7.98
N TYR A 69 -3.14 -15.03 8.12
CA TYR A 69 -2.72 -16.20 7.37
C TYR A 69 -3.62 -17.43 7.60
N GLN A 70 -3.97 -17.75 8.85
CA GLN A 70 -4.91 -18.85 9.17
C GLN A 70 -6.30 -18.64 8.58
N LYS A 71 -6.69 -17.38 8.32
CA LYS A 71 -7.95 -17.03 7.65
C LYS A 71 -7.85 -16.98 6.13
N GLY A 72 -6.68 -17.26 5.55
CA GLY A 72 -6.45 -17.17 4.11
C GLY A 72 -6.43 -15.73 3.59
N ILE A 73 -6.16 -14.75 4.45
CA ILE A 73 -5.97 -13.35 4.05
C ILE A 73 -4.49 -13.15 3.72
N ASP A 74 -4.22 -12.62 2.53
CA ASP A 74 -2.85 -12.25 2.13
C ASP A 74 -2.26 -11.24 3.12
N VAL A 75 -1.00 -11.39 3.48
CA VAL A 75 -0.34 -10.60 4.52
C VAL A 75 0.58 -9.57 3.87
N LEU A 76 0.36 -8.30 4.20
CA LEU A 76 1.32 -7.23 4.01
C LEU A 76 1.53 -6.54 5.35
N ALA A 77 2.78 -6.44 5.80
CA ALA A 77 3.18 -5.57 6.91
C ALA A 77 4.09 -4.47 6.39
N THR A 78 3.75 -3.21 6.70
CA THR A 78 4.52 -2.02 6.27
C THR A 78 5.38 -1.49 7.42
N ARG A 79 6.50 -0.85 7.07
CA ARG A 79 7.48 -0.26 8.01
C ARG A 79 8.04 -1.25 9.03
N ALA A 80 8.10 -2.53 8.67
CA ALA A 80 8.58 -3.62 9.50
C ALA A 80 10.11 -3.59 9.69
N THR A 81 10.57 -4.11 10.83
CA THR A 81 11.99 -4.32 11.12
C THR A 81 12.41 -5.76 10.83
N PRO A 82 13.71 -6.07 10.72
CA PRO A 82 14.19 -7.44 10.57
C PRO A 82 13.72 -8.37 11.70
N GLU A 83 13.66 -7.87 12.94
CA GLU A 83 13.21 -8.65 14.10
C GLU A 83 11.72 -9.02 13.99
N MET A 84 10.90 -8.11 13.48
CA MET A 84 9.49 -8.40 13.16
C MET A 84 9.39 -9.47 12.08
N PHE A 85 10.27 -9.43 11.07
CA PHE A 85 10.28 -10.46 10.03
C PHE A 85 10.66 -11.83 10.57
N ASP A 86 11.70 -11.93 11.40
CA ASP A 86 12.09 -13.19 12.01
C ASP A 86 10.94 -13.79 12.86
N ALA A 87 10.21 -12.95 13.59
CA ALA A 87 9.03 -13.37 14.34
C ALA A 87 7.89 -13.85 13.43
N VAL A 88 7.58 -13.13 12.34
CA VAL A 88 6.54 -13.53 11.37
C VAL A 88 6.91 -14.84 10.67
N ARG A 89 8.17 -15.00 10.25
CA ARG A 89 8.65 -16.18 9.53
C ARG A 89 8.52 -17.48 10.34
N ALA A 90 8.49 -17.40 11.67
CA ALA A 90 8.24 -18.55 12.54
C ALA A 90 6.83 -19.15 12.34
N TYR A 91 5.84 -18.33 11.96
CA TYR A 91 4.45 -18.76 11.70
C TYR A 91 4.16 -18.91 10.21
N ILE A 92 4.79 -18.07 9.38
CA ILE A 92 4.60 -18.03 7.93
C ILE A 92 5.97 -18.20 7.24
N PRO A 93 6.49 -19.44 7.07
CA PRO A 93 7.82 -19.69 6.53
C PRO A 93 8.04 -19.14 5.11
N GLU A 94 6.96 -19.00 4.33
CA GLU A 94 6.97 -18.47 2.96
C GLU A 94 6.91 -16.93 2.89
N ALA A 95 6.82 -16.24 4.03
CA ALA A 95 6.84 -14.78 4.03
C ALA A 95 8.20 -14.24 3.54
N VAL A 96 8.17 -13.17 2.76
CA VAL A 96 9.34 -12.50 2.19
C VAL A 96 9.51 -11.12 2.80
N TYR A 97 10.75 -10.75 3.13
CA TYR A 97 11.09 -9.42 3.62
C TYR A 97 11.85 -8.62 2.57
N ASN A 98 11.39 -7.40 2.30
CA ASN A 98 12.14 -6.42 1.53
C ASN A 98 12.74 -5.39 2.51
N PRO A 99 14.08 -5.37 2.70
CA PRO A 99 14.72 -4.47 3.65
C PRO A 99 14.65 -2.99 3.23
N MET A 100 14.60 -2.70 1.92
CA MET A 100 14.51 -1.32 1.42
C MET A 100 13.11 -0.77 1.62
N ALA A 101 12.08 -1.52 1.20
CA ALA A 101 10.67 -1.16 1.42
C ALA A 101 10.26 -1.23 2.89
N ARG A 102 11.01 -1.99 3.71
CA ARG A 102 10.64 -2.38 5.07
C ARG A 102 9.27 -3.06 5.09
N THR A 103 9.05 -3.99 4.17
CA THR A 103 7.78 -4.72 4.04
C THR A 103 7.97 -6.21 4.27
N ILE A 104 6.99 -6.84 4.91
CA ILE A 104 6.86 -8.31 4.97
C ILE A 104 5.63 -8.68 4.15
N ILE A 105 5.79 -9.60 3.21
CA ILE A 105 4.72 -10.04 2.31
C ILE A 105 4.57 -11.55 2.33
N HIS A 106 3.34 -12.02 2.45
CA HIS A 106 2.94 -13.36 2.08
C HIS A 106 1.67 -13.28 1.22
N ARG A 107 1.66 -13.96 0.08
CA ARG A 107 0.54 -13.91 -0.88
C ARG A 107 0.31 -15.29 -1.48
N THR A 108 -0.95 -15.72 -1.47
CA THR A 108 -1.39 -17.00 -2.05
C THR A 108 -2.05 -16.83 -3.42
N GLY A 109 -2.58 -15.64 -3.71
CA GLY A 109 -3.29 -15.33 -4.96
C GLY A 109 -2.40 -15.03 -6.17
N SER A 110 -2.86 -15.42 -7.36
CA SER A 110 -2.21 -15.06 -8.63
C SER A 110 -2.39 -13.58 -8.97
N ALA A 111 -1.41 -13.02 -9.70
CA ALA A 111 -1.43 -11.63 -10.12
C ALA A 111 -2.66 -11.35 -11.00
N VAL A 112 -3.49 -10.39 -10.57
CA VAL A 112 -4.48 -9.76 -11.44
C VAL A 112 -3.73 -9.18 -12.64
N ASN A 113 -4.29 -9.30 -13.84
CA ASN A 113 -3.67 -8.78 -15.06
C ASN A 113 -4.21 -7.36 -15.31
N PRO A 114 -3.56 -6.29 -14.81
CA PRO A 114 -4.05 -4.93 -14.99
C PRO A 114 -4.01 -4.52 -16.46
N LYS A 115 -4.89 -3.59 -16.86
CA LYS A 115 -4.97 -3.01 -18.21
C LYS A 115 -3.74 -2.14 -18.59
N GLY A 116 -2.64 -2.20 -17.83
CA GLY A 116 -1.46 -1.35 -17.93
C GLY A 116 -0.58 -1.45 -16.68
N TYR A 117 0.33 -0.49 -16.48
CA TYR A 117 1.20 -0.43 -15.31
C TYR A 117 1.12 0.91 -14.58
N LEU A 118 1.55 0.89 -13.32
CA LEU A 118 1.80 2.06 -12.50
C LEU A 118 3.28 2.45 -12.65
N ALA A 119 3.58 3.75 -12.77
CA ALA A 119 4.96 4.22 -12.65
C ALA A 119 5.19 4.73 -11.23
N VAL A 120 6.23 4.25 -10.55
CA VAL A 120 6.70 4.85 -9.28
C VAL A 120 7.99 5.58 -9.57
N VAL A 121 8.00 6.89 -9.33
CA VAL A 121 9.09 7.78 -9.70
C VAL A 121 9.68 8.43 -8.46
N ALA A 122 10.95 8.18 -8.15
CA ALA A 122 11.63 8.75 -6.99
C ALA A 122 12.68 9.78 -7.39
N ALA A 123 12.74 10.90 -6.67
CA ALA A 123 13.68 11.97 -6.96
C ALA A 123 15.13 11.57 -6.70
N GLY A 124 15.41 10.92 -5.57
CA GLY A 124 16.76 10.45 -5.24
C GLY A 124 16.76 9.09 -4.54
N THR A 125 17.96 8.55 -4.32
CA THR A 125 18.16 7.29 -3.61
C THR A 125 17.65 7.35 -2.16
N SER A 126 17.72 8.53 -1.53
CA SER A 126 17.20 8.74 -0.17
C SER A 126 15.68 8.58 -0.07
N ASP A 127 14.95 8.76 -1.17
CA ASP A 127 13.50 8.56 -1.22
C ASP A 127 13.11 7.09 -1.46
N MET A 128 14.09 6.21 -1.74
CA MET A 128 13.84 4.81 -2.09
C MET A 128 13.07 4.02 -1.03
N PRO A 129 13.26 4.20 0.29
CA PRO A 129 12.45 3.44 1.25
C PRO A 129 10.95 3.68 1.10
N VAL A 130 10.54 4.94 0.86
CA VAL A 130 9.13 5.30 0.63
C VAL A 130 8.67 4.85 -0.76
N ALA A 131 9.53 4.97 -1.78
CA ALA A 131 9.21 4.53 -3.13
C ALA A 131 9.06 3.00 -3.23
N GLU A 132 9.93 2.25 -2.58
CA GLU A 132 9.89 0.78 -2.52
C GLU A 132 8.69 0.29 -1.70
N GLU A 133 8.29 0.97 -0.62
CA GLU A 133 7.02 0.71 0.07
C GLU A 133 5.83 0.84 -0.92
N ALA A 134 5.82 1.88 -1.76
CA ALA A 134 4.78 2.06 -2.77
C ALA A 134 4.82 0.98 -3.86
N VAL A 135 6.02 0.61 -4.35
CA VAL A 135 6.20 -0.45 -5.35
C VAL A 135 5.71 -1.79 -4.82
N GLU A 136 6.16 -2.19 -3.64
CA GLU A 136 5.79 -3.47 -3.01
C GLU A 136 4.30 -3.53 -2.70
N THR A 137 3.73 -2.44 -2.17
CA THR A 137 2.28 -2.34 -1.93
C THR A 137 1.50 -2.46 -3.23
N ALA A 138 1.89 -1.76 -4.30
CA ALA A 138 1.19 -1.81 -5.58
C ALA A 138 1.25 -3.20 -6.22
N ARG A 139 2.39 -3.89 -6.13
CA ARG A 139 2.57 -5.27 -6.60
C ARG A 139 1.75 -6.25 -5.78
N PHE A 140 1.75 -6.09 -4.45
CA PHE A 140 0.90 -6.85 -3.53
C PHE A 140 -0.58 -6.74 -3.92
N LEU A 141 -1.04 -5.54 -4.26
CA LEU A 141 -2.40 -5.26 -4.74
C LEU A 141 -2.69 -5.74 -6.18
N GLY A 142 -1.72 -6.40 -6.83
CA GLY A 142 -1.87 -7.03 -8.14
C GLY A 142 -1.55 -6.12 -9.34
N ASN A 143 -0.84 -5.01 -9.15
CA ASN A 143 -0.45 -4.15 -10.26
C ASN A 143 0.92 -4.54 -10.82
N ARG A 144 1.08 -4.36 -12.14
CA ARG A 144 2.39 -4.22 -12.75
C ARG A 144 2.93 -2.83 -12.42
N VAL A 145 4.19 -2.76 -12.01
CA VAL A 145 4.84 -1.52 -11.58
C VAL A 145 6.17 -1.36 -12.30
N GLU A 146 6.36 -0.19 -12.93
CA GLU A 146 7.64 0.25 -13.48
C GLU A 146 8.25 1.28 -12.53
N ALA A 147 9.41 0.96 -11.95
CA ALA A 147 10.10 1.83 -11.01
C ALA A 147 11.15 2.68 -11.73
N VAL A 148 11.14 4.00 -11.48
CA VAL A 148 12.07 4.97 -12.05
C VAL A 148 12.72 5.76 -10.91
N TYR A 149 14.01 5.52 -10.68
CA TYR A 149 14.73 6.12 -9.56
C TYR A 149 15.78 7.12 -10.02
N ASP A 150 16.17 7.99 -9.08
CA ASP A 150 17.20 9.02 -9.26
C ASP A 150 16.92 9.96 -10.44
N VAL A 151 15.69 10.51 -10.50
CA VAL A 151 15.27 11.46 -11.55
C VAL A 151 14.84 12.82 -10.98
N GLY A 152 15.53 13.27 -9.92
CA GLY A 152 15.27 14.53 -9.24
C GLY A 152 15.54 15.77 -10.10
N VAL A 153 14.97 16.90 -9.66
CA VAL A 153 14.96 18.17 -10.41
C VAL A 153 16.37 18.75 -10.63
N ALA A 154 17.28 18.58 -9.67
CA ALA A 154 18.68 19.00 -9.81
C ALA A 154 19.40 18.34 -11.01
N GLY A 155 18.93 17.16 -11.43
CA GLY A 155 19.43 16.42 -12.58
C GLY A 155 18.35 16.16 -13.62
N ILE A 156 17.54 17.17 -13.96
CA ILE A 156 16.29 17.00 -14.71
C ILE A 156 16.42 16.22 -16.04
N HIS A 157 17.57 16.26 -16.68
CA HIS A 157 17.86 15.47 -17.88
C HIS A 157 17.67 13.94 -17.66
N ARG A 158 17.90 13.45 -16.43
CA ARG A 158 17.65 12.03 -16.07
C ARG A 158 16.17 11.67 -16.14
N LEU A 159 15.28 12.59 -15.74
CA LEU A 159 13.84 12.43 -15.90
C LEU A 159 13.46 12.34 -17.38
N PHE A 160 13.96 13.25 -18.22
CA PHE A 160 13.64 13.26 -19.64
C PHE A 160 14.06 11.97 -20.35
N ASN A 161 15.16 11.34 -19.96
CA ASN A 161 15.60 10.04 -20.48
C ASN A 161 14.63 8.88 -20.15
N LYS A 162 13.74 9.05 -19.16
CA LYS A 162 12.77 8.04 -18.72
C LYS A 162 11.32 8.44 -19.01
N LEU A 163 11.12 9.61 -19.62
CA LEU A 163 9.79 10.22 -19.77
C LEU A 163 8.80 9.36 -20.55
N GLU A 164 9.27 8.63 -21.56
CA GLU A 164 8.43 7.73 -22.35
C GLU A 164 7.83 6.59 -21.52
N ILE A 165 8.58 6.06 -20.54
CA ILE A 165 8.08 5.03 -19.62
C ILE A 165 7.04 5.64 -18.68
N ILE A 166 7.25 6.88 -18.22
CA ILE A 166 6.35 7.56 -17.29
C ILE A 166 5.01 7.90 -17.99
N ARG A 167 5.06 8.44 -19.22
CA ARG A 167 3.87 8.82 -20.00
C ARG A 167 2.95 7.66 -20.36
N LYS A 168 3.51 6.46 -20.50
CA LYS A 168 2.76 5.24 -20.83
C LYS A 168 2.08 4.58 -19.61
N ALA A 169 2.38 5.03 -18.40
CA ALA A 169 1.72 4.54 -17.20
C ALA A 169 0.24 4.92 -17.17
N ARG A 170 -0.57 4.17 -16.40
CA ARG A 170 -1.97 4.53 -16.16
C ARG A 170 -2.13 5.53 -15.01
N VAL A 171 -1.28 5.41 -13.99
CA VAL A 171 -1.16 6.34 -12.85
C VAL A 171 0.31 6.46 -12.50
N VAL A 172 0.74 7.66 -12.12
CA VAL A 172 2.13 7.94 -11.72
C VAL A 172 2.15 8.27 -10.22
N ILE A 173 2.96 7.55 -9.46
CA ILE A 173 3.28 7.87 -8.06
C ILE A 173 4.60 8.61 -8.07
N VAL A 174 4.66 9.81 -7.51
CA VAL A 174 5.89 10.62 -7.44
C VAL A 174 6.31 10.76 -5.99
N VAL A 175 7.50 10.27 -5.67
CA VAL A 175 8.06 10.25 -4.32
C VAL A 175 9.25 11.21 -4.28
N ALA A 176 9.15 12.28 -3.48
CA ALA A 176 10.20 13.28 -3.41
C ALA A 176 10.23 14.01 -2.07
N GLY A 177 11.44 14.19 -1.54
CA GLY A 177 11.74 15.11 -0.44
C GLY A 177 12.17 16.49 -0.91
N MET A 178 13.01 17.15 -0.11
CA MET A 178 13.48 18.53 -0.30
C MET A 178 12.29 19.49 -0.46
N GLU A 179 12.21 20.24 -1.55
CA GLU A 179 11.10 21.13 -1.91
C GLU A 179 9.92 20.42 -2.61
N GLY A 180 9.99 19.10 -2.84
CA GLY A 180 8.92 18.32 -3.45
C GLY A 180 8.63 18.64 -4.93
N ALA A 181 9.49 19.43 -5.60
CA ALA A 181 9.22 20.00 -6.92
C ALA A 181 8.99 18.98 -8.04
N LEU A 182 9.51 17.74 -7.90
CA LEU A 182 9.38 16.70 -8.91
C LEU A 182 7.90 16.40 -9.25
N ALA A 183 7.00 16.48 -8.26
CA ALA A 183 5.57 16.25 -8.48
C ALA A 183 4.98 17.27 -9.45
N SER A 184 5.28 18.56 -9.27
CA SER A 184 4.84 19.64 -10.16
C SER A 184 5.42 19.49 -11.57
N VAL A 185 6.70 19.11 -11.67
CA VAL A 185 7.34 18.90 -12.97
C VAL A 185 6.68 17.75 -13.73
N ILE A 186 6.50 16.59 -13.09
CA ILE A 186 5.84 15.44 -13.71
C ILE A 186 4.38 15.76 -14.07
N GLY A 187 3.65 16.46 -13.19
CA GLY A 187 2.28 16.89 -13.44
C GLY A 187 2.12 17.80 -14.68
N GLY A 188 3.18 18.51 -15.09
CA GLY A 188 3.22 19.27 -16.34
C GLY A 188 3.65 18.48 -17.57
N LEU A 189 4.11 17.24 -17.41
CA LEU A 189 4.70 16.41 -18.48
C LEU A 189 3.87 15.17 -18.86
N VAL A 190 2.81 14.86 -18.10
CA VAL A 190 1.95 13.69 -18.29
C VAL A 190 0.47 14.08 -18.35
N ASP A 191 -0.31 13.28 -19.07
CA ASP A 191 -1.78 13.36 -19.17
C ASP A 191 -2.46 12.29 -18.27
N LYS A 192 -1.77 11.86 -17.20
CA LYS A 192 -2.19 10.79 -16.29
C LYS A 192 -2.34 11.33 -14.87
N PRO A 193 -3.18 10.71 -14.01
CA PRO A 193 -3.25 11.08 -12.61
C PRO A 193 -1.88 10.91 -11.93
N VAL A 194 -1.48 11.92 -11.15
CA VAL A 194 -0.23 11.95 -10.40
C VAL A 194 -0.56 11.94 -8.91
N ILE A 195 -0.06 10.93 -8.18
CA ILE A 195 -0.16 10.85 -6.73
C ILE A 195 1.21 11.18 -6.14
N ALA A 196 1.31 12.35 -5.51
CA ALA A 196 2.52 12.86 -4.92
C ALA A 196 2.67 12.40 -3.47
N VAL A 197 3.83 11.86 -3.14
CA VAL A 197 4.23 11.37 -1.82
C VAL A 197 5.38 12.22 -1.33
N PRO A 198 5.12 13.22 -0.47
CA PRO A 198 6.19 13.99 0.13
C PRO A 198 6.98 13.07 1.07
N THR A 199 8.30 13.12 1.03
CA THR A 199 9.14 12.41 2.01
C THR A 199 9.70 13.38 3.05
N SER A 200 10.09 12.84 4.19
CA SER A 200 10.82 13.60 5.22
C SER A 200 12.31 13.77 4.90
N VAL A 201 12.74 13.43 3.68
CA VAL A 201 14.13 13.60 3.24
C VAL A 201 14.37 15.08 2.98
N GLY A 202 15.42 15.63 3.58
CA GLY A 202 15.88 16.99 3.36
C GLY A 202 16.57 17.55 4.60
N TYR A 203 16.94 18.82 4.54
CA TYR A 203 17.68 19.48 5.62
C TYR A 203 17.04 20.83 5.97
N GLY A 204 17.22 21.26 7.23
CA GLY A 204 16.85 22.59 7.73
C GLY A 204 15.41 22.98 7.41
N ALA A 205 15.24 23.79 6.37
CA ALA A 205 13.94 24.28 5.89
C ALA A 205 13.02 23.20 5.31
N ASN A 206 13.45 21.93 5.25
CA ASN A 206 12.57 20.85 4.85
C ASN A 206 11.46 20.56 5.90
N PHE A 207 11.76 20.81 7.19
CA PHE A 207 10.87 20.57 8.33
C PHE A 207 10.22 19.18 8.32
N GLU A 208 11.04 18.13 8.26
CA GLU A 208 10.59 16.72 8.26
C GLU A 208 9.55 16.40 7.17
N GLY A 209 9.66 17.06 6.01
CA GLY A 209 8.79 16.88 4.85
C GLY A 209 7.63 17.87 4.76
N LEU A 210 7.44 18.77 5.73
CA LEU A 210 6.37 19.77 5.69
C LEU A 210 6.51 20.71 4.49
N SER A 211 7.73 21.13 4.15
CA SER A 211 7.98 21.94 2.96
C SER A 211 7.59 21.23 1.67
N ALA A 212 7.98 19.95 1.50
CA ALA A 212 7.64 19.13 0.36
C ALA A 212 6.12 18.92 0.27
N LEU A 213 5.46 18.63 1.40
CA LEU A 213 4.00 18.49 1.47
C LEU A 213 3.29 19.76 1.00
N LEU A 214 3.66 20.92 1.54
CA LEU A 214 3.07 22.21 1.17
C LEU A 214 3.37 22.57 -0.30
N GLY A 215 4.58 22.30 -0.78
CA GLY A 215 4.96 22.53 -2.18
C GLY A 215 4.16 21.66 -3.15
N MET A 216 3.93 20.39 -2.81
CA MET A 216 3.10 19.48 -3.59
C MET A 216 1.62 19.89 -3.56
N LEU A 217 1.10 20.31 -2.41
CA LEU A 217 -0.30 20.76 -2.26
C LEU A 217 -0.60 22.08 -2.96
N THR A 218 0.39 22.99 -3.00
CA THR A 218 0.26 24.30 -3.68
C THR A 218 0.66 24.24 -5.16
N SER A 219 0.93 23.04 -5.69
CA SER A 219 1.21 22.84 -7.11
C SER A 219 0.04 23.32 -7.99
N CYS A 220 0.36 24.02 -9.08
CA CYS A 220 -0.63 24.43 -10.07
C CYS A 220 -0.97 23.31 -11.08
N ALA A 221 -0.27 22.17 -11.03
CA ALA A 221 -0.55 21.04 -11.91
C ALA A 221 -1.83 20.32 -11.48
N SER A 222 -2.91 20.51 -12.24
CA SER A 222 -4.25 20.02 -11.89
C SER A 222 -4.38 18.50 -11.77
N GLY A 223 -3.45 17.73 -12.34
CA GLY A 223 -3.42 16.28 -12.26
C GLY A 223 -2.79 15.71 -10.98
N VAL A 224 -2.30 16.57 -10.07
CA VAL A 224 -1.58 16.17 -8.86
C VAL A 224 -2.54 16.09 -7.66
N SER A 225 -2.53 14.94 -6.98
CA SER A 225 -3.12 14.73 -5.65
C SER A 225 -2.02 14.32 -4.68
N VAL A 226 -2.15 14.71 -3.40
CA VAL A 226 -1.06 14.53 -2.42
C VAL A 226 -1.50 13.64 -1.28
N VAL A 227 -0.67 12.67 -0.90
CA VAL A 227 -0.85 11.85 0.30
C VAL A 227 0.02 12.39 1.44
N ASN A 228 -0.15 11.81 2.64
CA ASN A 228 0.64 12.21 3.81
C ASN A 228 2.15 11.90 3.64
N ILE A 229 2.98 12.54 4.46
CA ILE A 229 4.43 12.39 4.45
C ILE A 229 4.82 10.92 4.68
N ASN A 230 5.75 10.44 3.84
CA ASN A 230 6.24 9.06 3.84
C ASN A 230 5.15 7.98 3.61
N ASN A 231 3.99 8.34 3.05
CA ASN A 231 2.87 7.41 2.88
C ASN A 231 2.90 6.72 1.50
N GLY A 232 3.95 5.95 1.23
CA GLY A 232 4.08 5.17 -0.01
C GLY A 232 2.97 4.13 -0.15
N PHE A 233 2.60 3.49 0.97
CA PHE A 233 1.44 2.59 1.07
C PHE A 233 0.14 3.24 0.57
N GLY A 234 -0.22 4.41 1.11
CA GLY A 234 -1.48 5.10 0.77
C GLY A 234 -1.53 5.51 -0.71
N ALA A 235 -0.40 5.94 -1.26
CA ALA A 235 -0.30 6.26 -2.69
C ALA A 235 -0.52 5.04 -3.58
N ALA A 236 0.09 3.91 -3.23
CA ALA A 236 -0.10 2.65 -3.95
C ALA A 236 -1.53 2.14 -3.88
N CYS A 237 -2.20 2.26 -2.73
CA CYS A 237 -3.61 1.95 -2.56
C CYS A 237 -4.50 2.80 -3.49
N GLN A 238 -4.33 4.13 -3.49
CA GLN A 238 -5.10 5.02 -4.38
C GLN A 238 -4.83 4.72 -5.85
N ALA A 239 -3.56 4.56 -6.24
CA ALA A 239 -3.18 4.23 -7.60
C ALA A 239 -3.80 2.90 -8.08
N SER A 240 -3.84 1.90 -7.19
CA SER A 240 -4.44 0.59 -7.48
C SER A 240 -5.94 0.69 -7.73
N LEU A 241 -6.66 1.47 -6.92
CA LEU A 241 -8.09 1.70 -7.12
C LEU A 241 -8.37 2.42 -8.43
N ILE A 242 -7.60 3.47 -8.75
CA ILE A 242 -7.72 4.20 -10.03
C ILE A 242 -7.43 3.27 -11.22
N ASN A 243 -6.43 2.41 -11.11
CA ASN A 243 -6.02 1.52 -12.20
C ASN A 243 -7.06 0.43 -12.52
N ARG A 244 -7.95 0.12 -11.57
CA ARG A 244 -9.04 -0.86 -11.72
C ARG A 244 -10.28 -0.33 -12.43
N LEU A 245 -10.41 1.01 -12.59
CA LEU A 245 -11.46 1.66 -13.38
C LEU A 245 -11.23 1.41 -14.90
#